data_AF-A0A6V7LZ88-F1
#
_entry.id   AF-A0A6V7LZ88-F1
#
_cell.length_a   1.000
_cell.length_b   1.000
_cell.length_c   1.000
_cell.angle_alpha   90.00
_cell.angle_beta   90.00
_cell.angle_gamma   90.00
#
_symmetry.space_group_name_H-M   'P 1'
#
loop_
_entity.id
_entity.type
_entity.pdbx_description
1 polymer ?
#
loop_
_entity_poly.entity_id
_entity_poly.type
_entity_poly.pdbx_seq_one_letter_code
_entity_poly.pdbx_strand_id
1 'polypeptide(L)' 'EKHHRRIPVTQNYTLSGLYPNTLYYVWLAARSQRGEGATTIPYEVHTKQY' A
#
# COMPACT_ATOMS: atom_id res chain seq x y z
N GLU A 1 -8.08 -8.25 -10.41
CA GLU A 1 -7.31 -7.11 -9.87
C GLU A 1 -7.65 -6.91 -8.40
N LYS A 2 -6.74 -7.27 -7.49
CA LYS A 2 -6.98 -7.21 -6.04
C LYS A 2 -5.87 -6.37 -5.40
N HIS A 3 -5.93 -5.07 -5.64
CA HIS A 3 -4.95 -4.09 -5.14
C HIS A 3 -5.07 -3.82 -3.63
N HIS A 4 -6.11 -4.37 -2.98
CA HIS A 4 -6.28 -4.31 -1.53
C HIS A 4 -5.55 -5.46 -0.83
N ARG A 5 -4.55 -5.11 -0.01
CA ARG A 5 -3.80 -6.06 0.81
C ARG A 5 -4.00 -5.73 2.29
N ARG A 6 -4.46 -6.70 3.08
CA ARG A 6 -4.57 -6.55 4.53
C ARG A 6 -3.18 -6.77 5.14
N ILE A 7 -2.73 -5.78 5.89
CA ILE A 7 -1.43 -5.78 6.58
C ILE A 7 -1.71 -5.90 8.09
N PRO A 8 -0.88 -6.60 8.88
CA PRO A 8 -1.00 -6.59 10.34
C PRO A 8 -0.79 -5.18 10.91
N VAL A 9 -1.14 -4.98 12.18
CA VAL A 9 -0.86 -3.72 12.87
C VAL A 9 0.65 -3.60 13.08
N THR A 10 1.30 -2.80 12.23
CA THR A 10 2.74 -2.54 12.25
C THR A 10 2.99 -1.08 11.87
N GLN A 11 4.11 -0.53 12.33
CA GLN A 11 4.57 0.80 11.92
C GLN A 11 5.25 0.77 10.54
N ASN A 12 5.88 -0.36 10.19
CA ASN A 12 6.63 -0.53 8.95
C ASN A 12 6.17 -1.77 8.19
N TYR A 13 5.99 -1.66 6.88
CA TYR A 13 5.63 -2.77 6.00
C TYR A 13 6.38 -2.68 4.67
N THR A 14 7.01 -3.78 4.27
CA THR A 14 7.72 -3.88 2.99
C THR A 14 6.82 -4.52 1.94
N LEU A 15 6.57 -3.79 0.86
CA LEU A 15 5.83 -4.30 -0.29
C LEU A 15 6.79 -5.01 -1.26
N SER A 16 6.60 -6.31 -1.46
CA SER A 16 7.40 -7.15 -2.35
C SER A 16 6.62 -7.61 -3.58
N GLY A 17 7.34 -8.07 -4.62
CA GLY A 17 6.73 -8.56 -5.86
C GLY A 17 6.20 -7.46 -6.79
N LEU A 18 6.80 -6.27 -6.73
CA LEU A 18 6.46 -5.17 -7.63
C LEU A 18 7.21 -5.31 -8.96
N TYR A 19 6.59 -4.83 -10.03
CA TYR A 19 7.25 -4.76 -11.33
C TYR A 19 8.33 -3.66 -11.32
N PRO A 20 9.49 -3.89 -11.96
CA PRO A 20 10.53 -2.88 -12.10
C PRO A 20 10.04 -1.69 -12.93
N ASN A 21 10.67 -0.53 -12.77
CA ASN A 21 10.39 0.68 -13.56
C ASN A 21 8.87 0.99 -13.70
N THR A 22 8.13 0.80 -12.62
CA THR A 22 6.67 0.97 -12.59
C THR A 22 6.29 1.96 -11.49
N LEU A 23 5.42 2.91 -11.83
CA LEU A 23 4.87 3.85 -10.86
C LEU A 23 3.72 3.20 -10.11
N TYR A 24 3.85 3.14 -8.79
CA TYR A 24 2.81 2.68 -7.89
C TYR A 24 2.27 3.82 -7.05
N TYR A 25 0.95 3.84 -6.90
CA TYR A 25 0.24 4.70 -5.97
C TYR A 25 -0.13 3.88 -4.75
N VAL A 26 0.38 4.27 -3.58
CA VAL A 26 0.16 3.55 -2.33
C VAL A 26 -0.60 4.46 -1.36
N TRP A 27 -1.69 3.97 -0.80
CA TRP A 27 -2.40 4.60 0.29
C TRP A 27 -2.79 3.54 1.31
N LEU A 28 -2.98 3.96 2.56
CA LEU A 28 -3.39 3.09 3.64
C LEU A 28 -4.60 3.68 4.35
N ALA A 29 -5.46 2.80 4.86
CA ALA A 29 -6.55 3.15 5.75
C ALA A 29 -6.51 2.22 6.97
N ALA A 30 -6.78 2.77 8.14
CA ALA A 30 -6.95 1.98 9.34
C ALA A 30 -8.28 1.19 9.22
N ARG A 31 -8.27 -0.11 9.51
CA ARG A 31 -9.49 -0.93 9.51
C ARG A 31 -9.82 -1.38 10.93
N SER A 32 -11.05 -1.14 11.36
CA SER A 32 -11.62 -1.59 12.63
C SER A 32 -12.77 -2.58 12.38
N GLN A 33 -13.33 -3.15 13.46
CA GLN A 33 -14.54 -3.97 13.37
C GLN A 33 -15.73 -3.18 12.80
N ARG A 34 -15.75 -1.85 12.97
CA ARG A 34 -16.82 -0.96 12.49
C ARG A 34 -16.68 -0.58 11.01
N GLY A 35 -15.50 -0.80 10.41
CA GLY A 35 -15.23 -0.44 9.01
C GLY A 35 -13.83 0.13 8.80
N GLU A 36 -13.62 0.63 7.57
CA GLU A 36 -12.39 1.29 7.14
C GLU A 36 -12.47 2.79 7.45
N GLY A 37 -11.43 3.33 8.07
CA GLY A 37 -11.29 4.75 8.36
C GLY A 37 -10.85 5.54 7.13
N ALA A 38 -10.56 6.84 7.32
CA ALA A 38 -10.06 7.68 6.26
C ALA A 38 -8.73 7.14 5.70
N THR A 39 -8.61 7.13 4.38
CA THR A 39 -7.37 6.82 3.67
C THR A 39 -6.40 7.98 3.75
N THR A 40 -5.11 7.70 3.80
CA THR A 40 -4.08 8.71 3.57
C THR A 40 -4.14 9.24 2.14
N ILE A 41 -3.49 10.37 1.89
CA ILE A 41 -3.21 10.81 0.52
C ILE A 41 -2.38 9.73 -0.21
N PRO A 42 -2.62 9.48 -1.50
CA PRO A 42 -1.80 8.56 -2.28
C PRO A 42 -0.35 9.03 -2.32
N TYR A 43 0.56 8.10 -2.07
CA TYR A 43 1.99 8.32 -2.17
C TYR A 43 2.53 7.63 -3.44
N GLU A 44 3.27 8.39 -4.23
CA GLU A 44 3.87 7.94 -5.49
C GLU A 44 5.21 7.27 -5.24
N VAL A 45 5.35 6.01 -5.70
CA VAL A 45 6.58 5.23 -5.56
C VAL A 45 6.99 4.67 -6.90
N HIS A 46 8.18 5.07 -7.36
CA HIS A 46 8.82 4.47 -8.52
C HIS A 46 9.73 3.32 -8.09
N THR A 47 9.48 2.13 -8.64
CA THR A 47 10.39 0.99 -8.46
C THR A 47 11.64 1.17 -9.31
N LYS A 48 12.79 0.72 -8.78
CA LYS A 48 14.06 0.76 -9.52
C LYS A 48 13.98 -0.13 -10.77
N GLN A 49 14.71 0.27 -11.80
CA GLN A 49 15.05 -0.62 -12.92
C GLN A 49 16.12 -1.61 -12.43
N TYR A 50 16.04 -2.86 -12.91
CA TYR A 50 16.96 -3.95 -12.53
C TYR A 50 18.44 -3.58 -12.75
#